data_AF-A0A8H5ZQA8-F1
#
_entry.id   AF-A0A8H5ZQA8-F1
#
_cell.length_a   1.000
_cell.length_b   1.000
_cell.length_c   1.000
_cell.angle_alpha   90.00
_cell.angle_beta   90.00
_cell.angle_gamma   90.00
#
_symmetry.space_group_name_H-M   'P 1'
#
loop_
_entity.id
_entity.type
_entity.pdbx_description
1 polymer ?
#
loop_
_entity_poly.entity_id
_entity_poly.type
_entity_poly.pdbx_seq_one_letter_code
_entity_poly.pdbx_strand_id
1 'polypeptide(L)'
;MKPNYLTPRLTFSLILPTVTTSPTPTNKGALCDCYIVSGPEPGYFTNHHFWDFRNIPLPNLNQPTQNQNPLSQNATLRLTQTPFITDWFPQTWAKTGTQEYLPITNAQSNVFFARNPTPQQPQNPTYLLLQATRLPTYVSTAEIELRARNIFHCSLRVRMRLMSKETVLGEATTTNARQHPQAEKDIAQDKHSTKSHRPKQYQHPADQNIVPKGACVGLFTYQSKTCESDIEILTADPPNVIHYSNQPDYDPVSDTAIPGAGSIVNLSAPWTGWVTHRLDWFPGLSR
;
A
#
# COMPACT_ATOMS: atom_id res chain seq x y z
N MET A 1 42.33 -62.46 1.39
CA MET A 1 41.37 -61.33 1.40
C MET A 1 41.09 -60.96 -0.05
N LYS A 2 39.84 -61.07 -0.51
CA LYS A 2 39.40 -60.67 -1.86
C LYS A 2 38.71 -59.30 -1.78
N PRO A 3 38.94 -58.36 -2.70
CA PRO A 3 38.18 -57.12 -2.73
C PRO A 3 36.80 -57.35 -3.38
N ASN A 4 35.75 -56.93 -2.69
CA ASN A 4 34.39 -56.88 -3.22
C ASN A 4 34.20 -55.53 -3.93
N TYR A 5 33.83 -55.55 -5.22
CA TYR A 5 33.34 -54.38 -5.92
C TYR A 5 31.80 -54.43 -5.95
N LEU A 6 31.17 -53.45 -5.31
CA LEU A 6 29.73 -53.19 -5.37
C LEU A 6 29.48 -52.16 -6.50
N THR A 7 28.92 -52.61 -7.62
CA THR A 7 28.32 -51.74 -8.64
C THR A 7 26.90 -51.36 -8.23
N PRO A 8 26.56 -50.06 -8.06
CA PRO A 8 25.18 -49.64 -7.87
C PRO A 8 24.45 -49.67 -9.22
N ARG A 9 23.32 -50.39 -9.29
CA ARG A 9 22.36 -50.24 -10.38
C ARG A 9 21.47 -49.03 -10.07
N LEU A 10 21.62 -47.93 -10.81
CA LEU A 10 20.62 -46.87 -10.84
C LEU A 10 19.41 -47.37 -11.63
N THR A 11 18.30 -47.65 -10.94
CA THR A 11 16.98 -47.78 -11.54
C THR A 11 16.37 -46.39 -11.73
N PHE A 12 16.29 -45.93 -12.98
CA PHE A 12 15.45 -44.78 -13.34
C PHE A 12 13.99 -45.25 -13.41
N SER A 13 13.18 -44.92 -12.40
CA SER A 13 11.72 -44.98 -12.53
C SER A 13 11.24 -43.69 -13.17
N LEU A 14 10.83 -43.78 -14.44
CA LEU A 14 10.13 -42.71 -15.13
C LEU A 14 8.68 -42.69 -14.64
N ILE A 15 8.35 -41.82 -13.68
CA ILE A 15 6.97 -41.56 -13.30
C ILE A 15 6.39 -40.63 -14.36
N LEU A 16 5.61 -41.19 -15.30
CA LEU A 16 4.78 -40.37 -16.18
C LEU A 16 3.71 -39.66 -15.32
N PRO A 17 3.44 -38.37 -15.53
CA PRO A 17 2.31 -37.71 -14.88
C PRO A 17 1.03 -38.37 -15.38
N THR A 18 0.35 -39.10 -14.51
CA THR A 18 -1.05 -39.47 -14.72
C THR A 18 -1.84 -38.17 -14.69
N VAL A 19 -2.28 -37.72 -15.86
CA VAL A 19 -3.31 -36.68 -15.97
C VAL A 19 -4.58 -37.29 -15.39
N THR A 20 -4.83 -37.06 -14.10
CA THR A 20 -6.16 -37.24 -13.54
C THR A 20 -7.06 -36.22 -14.22
N THR A 21 -7.80 -36.66 -15.23
CA THR A 21 -8.95 -35.92 -15.74
C THR A 21 -9.93 -35.76 -14.59
N SER A 22 -9.92 -34.60 -13.95
CA SER A 22 -10.98 -34.21 -13.01
C SER A 22 -12.32 -34.41 -13.71
N PRO A 23 -13.32 -35.04 -13.07
CA PRO A 23 -14.63 -35.18 -13.65
C PRO A 23 -15.15 -33.78 -13.97
N THR A 24 -15.50 -33.57 -15.24
CA THR A 24 -16.22 -32.37 -15.69
C THR A 24 -17.50 -32.29 -14.85
N PRO A 25 -17.75 -31.22 -14.09
CA PRO A 25 -18.97 -31.11 -13.32
C PRO A 25 -20.13 -30.91 -14.29
N THR A 26 -20.79 -31.99 -14.68
CA THR A 26 -22.13 -31.94 -15.27
C THR A 26 -23.11 -31.65 -14.15
N ASN A 27 -23.16 -30.39 -13.70
CA ASN A 27 -24.22 -29.92 -12.84
C ASN A 27 -24.72 -28.57 -13.34
N LYS A 28 -25.69 -28.63 -14.26
CA LYS A 28 -26.56 -27.50 -14.58
C LYS A 28 -27.44 -27.21 -13.35
N GLY A 29 -26.87 -26.48 -12.38
CA GLY A 29 -27.56 -26.16 -11.12
C GLY A 29 -26.67 -25.60 -10.00
N ALA A 30 -25.34 -25.63 -10.12
CA ALA A 30 -24.45 -25.05 -9.10
C ALA A 30 -24.18 -23.57 -9.39
N LEU A 31 -24.60 -22.68 -8.48
CA LEU A 31 -24.20 -21.29 -8.44
C LEU A 31 -22.67 -21.22 -8.50
N CYS A 32 -22.13 -20.57 -9.54
CA CYS A 32 -20.70 -20.46 -9.81
C CYS A 32 -20.05 -19.41 -8.90
N ASP A 33 -19.97 -19.67 -7.59
CA ASP A 33 -19.43 -18.73 -6.59
C ASP A 33 -18.03 -19.11 -6.07
N CYS A 34 -17.31 -19.98 -6.78
CA CYS A 34 -15.95 -20.38 -6.44
C CYS A 34 -14.92 -19.50 -7.15
N TYR A 35 -14.09 -18.81 -6.37
CA TYR A 35 -13.02 -17.96 -6.86
C TYR A 35 -11.68 -18.59 -6.55
N ILE A 36 -10.85 -18.77 -7.58
CA ILE A 36 -9.53 -19.37 -7.47
C ILE A 36 -8.46 -18.28 -7.43
N VAL A 37 -7.46 -18.47 -6.59
CA VAL A 37 -6.30 -17.58 -6.56
C VAL A 37 -5.09 -18.26 -7.18
N SER A 38 -4.34 -17.52 -8.02
CA SER A 38 -3.15 -18.04 -8.68
C SER A 38 -1.98 -18.22 -7.70
N GLY A 39 -1.16 -19.25 -7.90
CA GLY A 39 0.03 -19.51 -7.08
C GLY A 39 0.45 -20.99 -7.16
N PRO A 40 1.56 -21.37 -6.51
CA PRO A 40 2.04 -22.76 -6.47
C PRO A 40 0.99 -23.73 -5.90
N GLU A 41 0.21 -23.26 -4.93
CA GLU A 41 -0.90 -23.98 -4.32
C GLU A 41 -2.18 -23.13 -4.50
N PRO A 42 -2.94 -23.31 -5.59
CA PRO A 42 -4.16 -22.54 -5.81
C PRO A 42 -5.25 -22.97 -4.83
N GLY A 43 -5.84 -22.00 -4.14
CA GLY A 43 -6.94 -22.24 -3.21
C GLY A 43 -8.26 -21.65 -3.71
N TYR A 44 -9.36 -22.16 -3.17
CA TYR A 44 -10.72 -21.75 -3.51
C TYR A 44 -11.31 -20.92 -2.38
N PHE A 45 -11.98 -19.84 -2.75
CA PHE A 45 -12.79 -19.03 -1.84
C PHE A 45 -14.23 -18.98 -2.33
N THR A 46 -15.14 -19.00 -1.37
CA THR A 46 -16.55 -18.69 -1.60
C THR A 46 -16.77 -17.22 -1.26
N ASN A 47 -17.46 -16.49 -2.14
CA ASN A 47 -17.64 -15.03 -2.12
C ASN A 47 -16.46 -14.22 -2.67
N HIS A 48 -16.78 -13.16 -3.39
CA HIS A 48 -15.83 -12.22 -3.97
C HIS A 48 -16.43 -10.82 -4.00
N HIS A 49 -15.63 -9.86 -3.56
CA HIS A 49 -15.96 -8.46 -3.62
C HIS A 49 -14.85 -7.71 -4.36
N PHE A 50 -15.24 -6.73 -5.17
CA PHE A 50 -14.31 -5.87 -5.88
C PHE A 50 -14.75 -4.42 -5.74
N TRP A 51 -13.87 -3.59 -5.18
CA TRP A 51 -14.11 -2.16 -5.01
C TRP A 51 -13.19 -1.37 -5.94
N ASP A 52 -13.80 -0.63 -6.87
CA ASP A 52 -13.07 0.22 -7.82
C ASP A 52 -13.23 1.70 -7.48
N PHE A 53 -12.13 2.33 -7.08
CA PHE A 53 -12.10 3.73 -6.68
C PHE A 53 -11.63 4.67 -7.78
N ARG A 54 -11.44 4.18 -9.02
CA ARG A 54 -10.79 4.94 -10.10
C ARG A 54 -11.68 5.97 -10.77
N ASN A 55 -13.00 5.84 -10.71
CA ASN A 55 -13.93 6.68 -11.47
C ASN A 55 -15.08 7.23 -10.61
N ILE A 56 -14.76 7.72 -9.42
CA ILE A 56 -15.74 8.28 -8.49
C ILE A 56 -16.03 9.74 -8.85
N PRO A 57 -17.28 10.13 -9.12
CA PRO A 57 -17.62 11.52 -9.40
C PRO A 57 -17.31 12.41 -8.19
N LEU A 58 -16.44 13.40 -8.37
CA LEU A 58 -16.11 14.37 -7.33
C LEU A 58 -16.93 15.66 -7.50
N PRO A 59 -17.22 16.39 -6.41
CA PRO A 59 -17.77 17.73 -6.48
C PRO A 59 -16.89 18.67 -7.35
N ASN A 60 -17.53 19.57 -8.09
CA ASN A 60 -16.88 20.65 -8.86
C ASN A 60 -15.84 20.22 -9.91
N LEU A 61 -16.03 19.07 -10.58
CA LEU A 61 -15.16 18.64 -11.69
C LEU A 61 -15.04 19.65 -12.85
N ASN A 62 -16.04 20.53 -13.02
CA ASN A 62 -16.19 21.43 -14.15
C ASN A 62 -15.53 22.82 -13.98
N GLN A 63 -14.91 23.11 -12.83
CA GLN A 63 -14.16 24.36 -12.65
C GLN A 63 -12.70 24.19 -13.09
N PRO A 64 -12.09 25.17 -13.80
CA PRO A 64 -10.69 25.10 -14.21
C PRO A 64 -9.80 24.83 -13.00
N THR A 65 -9.14 23.68 -13.01
CA THR A 65 -8.37 23.09 -11.90
C THR A 65 -7.10 23.84 -11.54
N GLN A 66 -6.71 24.87 -12.29
CA GLN A 66 -5.36 25.40 -12.18
C GLN A 66 -5.07 26.12 -10.85
N ASN A 67 -6.09 26.46 -10.05
CA ASN A 67 -5.92 27.22 -8.80
C ASN A 67 -6.64 26.63 -7.57
N GLN A 68 -7.23 25.44 -7.66
CA GLN A 68 -7.93 24.84 -6.50
C GLN A 68 -7.08 23.75 -5.85
N ASN A 69 -6.91 23.87 -4.53
CA ASN A 69 -6.27 22.84 -3.72
C ASN A 69 -7.01 21.50 -3.92
N PRO A 70 -6.35 20.45 -4.45
CA PRO A 70 -6.99 19.17 -4.76
C PRO A 70 -7.43 18.40 -3.51
N LEU A 71 -6.98 18.82 -2.32
CA LEU A 71 -7.38 18.31 -1.01
C LEU A 71 -8.44 19.20 -0.32
N SER A 72 -8.96 20.22 -1.00
CA SER A 72 -10.03 21.05 -0.42
C SER A 72 -11.35 20.27 -0.30
N GLN A 73 -12.20 20.68 0.65
CA GLN A 73 -13.52 20.06 0.86
C GLN A 73 -14.41 20.14 -0.38
N ASN A 74 -14.22 21.16 -1.23
CA ASN A 74 -14.99 21.36 -2.46
C ASN A 74 -14.46 20.55 -3.65
N ALA A 75 -13.31 19.89 -3.51
CA ALA A 75 -12.66 19.09 -4.55
C ALA A 75 -12.58 17.59 -4.19
N THR A 76 -13.08 17.20 -3.02
CA THR A 76 -13.01 15.84 -2.46
C THR A 76 -14.41 15.34 -2.09
N LEU A 77 -14.54 14.03 -1.89
CA LEU A 77 -15.80 13.40 -1.48
C LEU A 77 -15.53 12.42 -0.33
N ARG A 78 -16.12 12.60 0.85
CA ARG A 78 -15.86 11.70 1.99
C ARG A 78 -16.42 10.31 1.73
N LEU A 79 -15.78 9.27 2.26
CA LEU A 79 -16.27 7.89 2.15
C LEU A 79 -17.72 7.75 2.66
N THR A 80 -18.04 8.46 3.75
CA THR A 80 -19.39 8.50 4.36
C THR A 80 -20.47 9.10 3.46
N GLN A 81 -20.09 9.77 2.37
CA GLN A 81 -21.00 10.36 1.39
C GLN A 81 -21.16 9.47 0.14
N THR A 82 -20.64 8.24 0.18
CA THR A 82 -20.65 7.32 -0.96
C THR A 82 -21.30 5.98 -0.59
N PRO A 83 -21.80 5.21 -1.56
CA PRO A 83 -22.32 3.87 -1.30
C PRO A 83 -21.30 2.90 -0.69
N PHE A 84 -19.99 3.13 -0.86
CA PHE A 84 -18.95 2.27 -0.26
C PHE A 84 -19.03 2.19 1.28
N ILE A 85 -19.71 3.13 1.94
CA ILE A 85 -19.96 3.09 3.39
C ILE A 85 -20.78 1.86 3.83
N THR A 86 -21.47 1.18 2.91
CA THR A 86 -22.18 -0.08 3.20
C THR A 86 -21.22 -1.24 3.48
N ASP A 87 -20.00 -1.17 2.93
CA ASP A 87 -18.99 -2.21 3.05
C ASP A 87 -17.85 -1.77 3.97
N TRP A 88 -17.40 -0.51 3.87
CA TRP A 88 -16.24 0.00 4.60
C TRP A 88 -16.64 1.10 5.57
N PHE A 89 -16.25 0.96 6.85
CA PHE A 89 -16.57 1.94 7.88
C PHE A 89 -15.30 2.66 8.39
N PRO A 90 -15.23 4.00 8.34
CA PRO A 90 -14.15 4.75 8.98
C PRO A 90 -14.18 4.63 10.49
N GLN A 91 -13.02 4.36 11.10
CA GLN A 91 -12.89 4.31 12.55
C GLN A 91 -12.76 5.72 13.15
N THR A 92 -13.12 5.85 14.43
CA THR A 92 -13.09 7.13 15.17
C THR A 92 -12.50 7.00 16.57
N TRP A 93 -11.67 5.98 16.80
CA TRP A 93 -11.01 5.78 18.08
C TRP A 93 -9.93 6.86 18.33
N ALA A 94 -9.55 7.01 19.59
CA ALA A 94 -8.43 7.85 20.00
C ALA A 94 -7.54 7.10 21.00
N LYS A 95 -6.24 7.38 20.96
CA LYS A 95 -5.24 6.90 21.91
C LYS A 95 -4.62 8.10 22.62
N THR A 96 -4.60 8.05 23.94
CA THR A 96 -3.92 9.05 24.76
C THR A 96 -2.41 9.00 24.48
N GLY A 97 -1.78 10.17 24.44
CA GLY A 97 -0.33 10.27 24.31
C GLY A 97 0.39 9.86 25.60
N THR A 98 1.70 9.74 25.50
CA THR A 98 2.61 9.56 26.64
C THR A 98 3.61 10.71 26.66
N GLN A 99 4.61 10.65 27.55
CA GLN A 99 5.72 11.61 27.52
C GLN A 99 6.53 11.53 26.22
N GLU A 100 6.55 10.36 25.58
CA GLU A 100 7.36 10.08 24.39
C GLU A 100 6.53 10.16 23.09
N TYR A 101 5.23 9.86 23.17
CA TYR A 101 4.35 9.77 22.01
C TYR A 101 3.23 10.80 22.06
N LEU A 102 3.01 11.49 20.95
CA LEU A 102 1.83 12.35 20.80
C LEU A 102 0.54 11.52 20.85
N PRO A 103 -0.57 12.07 21.39
CA PRO A 103 -1.88 11.44 21.25
C PRO A 103 -2.23 11.24 19.77
N ILE A 104 -3.00 10.19 19.49
CA ILE A 104 -3.42 9.82 18.14
C ILE A 104 -4.94 9.81 18.08
N THR A 105 -5.51 10.47 17.08
CA THR A 105 -6.95 10.48 16.82
C THR A 105 -7.22 9.96 15.43
N ASN A 106 -7.98 8.88 15.33
CA ASN A 106 -8.51 8.41 14.07
C ASN A 106 -9.74 9.25 13.68
N ALA A 107 -9.77 9.79 12.47
CA ALA A 107 -10.81 10.70 12.05
C ALA A 107 -11.43 10.29 10.72
N GLN A 108 -12.75 10.10 10.70
CA GLN A 108 -13.51 9.85 9.47
C GLN A 108 -13.33 10.93 8.40
N SER A 109 -12.98 12.17 8.78
CA SER A 109 -12.70 13.26 7.85
C SER A 109 -11.43 13.03 7.02
N ASN A 110 -10.57 12.12 7.45
CA ASN A 110 -9.33 11.76 6.77
C ASN A 110 -9.51 10.64 5.75
N VAL A 111 -10.77 10.20 5.51
CA VAL A 111 -11.10 9.13 4.56
C VAL A 111 -12.00 9.70 3.45
N PHE A 112 -11.40 9.98 2.30
CA PHE A 112 -12.10 10.65 1.19
C PHE A 112 -11.53 10.30 -0.17
N PHE A 113 -12.33 10.49 -1.22
CA PHE A 113 -11.92 10.38 -2.61
C PHE A 113 -11.32 11.68 -3.11
N ALA A 114 -10.20 11.59 -3.83
CA ALA A 114 -9.49 12.71 -4.43
C ALA A 114 -9.04 12.38 -5.86
N ARG A 115 -8.69 13.41 -6.63
CA ARG A 115 -8.12 13.24 -7.98
C ARG A 115 -6.70 12.71 -7.90
N ASN A 116 -6.37 11.70 -8.69
CA ASN A 116 -5.02 11.18 -8.83
C ASN A 116 -4.09 12.29 -9.38
N PRO A 117 -3.04 12.70 -8.63
CA PRO A 117 -2.14 13.77 -9.05
C PRO A 117 -1.25 13.40 -10.24
N THR A 118 -1.12 12.11 -10.58
CA THR A 118 -0.29 11.62 -11.70
C THR A 118 -1.12 10.66 -12.58
N PRO A 119 -2.04 11.18 -13.42
CA PRO A 119 -2.89 10.35 -14.27
C PRO A 119 -2.06 9.72 -15.41
N GLN A 120 -2.27 8.43 -15.68
CA GLN A 120 -1.46 7.67 -16.64
C GLN A 120 -2.01 7.68 -18.07
N GLN A 121 -3.32 7.88 -18.29
CA GLN A 121 -4.04 7.96 -19.59
C GLN A 121 -5.44 8.63 -19.36
N PRO A 122 -6.21 9.06 -20.39
CA PRO A 122 -6.91 10.36 -20.49
C PRO A 122 -8.09 10.60 -19.52
N GLN A 123 -8.43 9.66 -18.65
CA GLN A 123 -9.45 9.85 -17.62
C GLN A 123 -8.82 10.49 -16.39
N ASN A 124 -9.54 11.37 -15.70
CA ASN A 124 -9.14 11.95 -14.42
C ASN A 124 -9.42 10.92 -13.31
N PRO A 125 -8.50 9.98 -13.02
CA PRO A 125 -8.84 8.88 -12.15
C PRO A 125 -8.89 9.38 -10.72
N THR A 126 -9.83 8.87 -9.93
CA THR A 126 -9.88 9.10 -8.48
C THR A 126 -9.17 7.97 -7.73
N TYR A 127 -9.00 8.17 -6.44
CA TYR A 127 -8.58 7.12 -5.50
C TYR A 127 -9.18 7.41 -4.13
N LEU A 128 -9.34 6.36 -3.32
CA LEU A 128 -9.63 6.49 -1.90
C LEU A 128 -8.32 6.89 -1.18
N LEU A 129 -8.36 8.01 -0.47
CA LEU A 129 -7.25 8.58 0.27
C LEU A 129 -7.51 8.41 1.78
N LEU A 130 -6.56 7.77 2.46
CA LEU A 130 -6.47 7.72 3.92
C LEU A 130 -5.36 8.68 4.36
N GLN A 131 -5.72 9.79 5.00
CA GLN A 131 -4.79 10.86 5.35
C GLN A 131 -4.27 10.70 6.78
N ALA A 132 -2.95 10.83 6.94
CA ALA A 132 -2.31 11.03 8.23
C ALA A 132 -1.65 12.41 8.27
N THR A 133 -1.84 13.14 9.37
CA THR A 133 -1.25 14.47 9.59
C THR A 133 -0.69 14.56 11.01
N ARG A 134 0.60 14.88 11.13
CA ARG A 134 1.20 15.26 12.41
C ARG A 134 0.94 16.73 12.67
N LEU A 135 0.19 17.03 13.72
CA LEU A 135 -0.09 18.38 14.20
C LEU A 135 0.82 18.70 15.40
N PRO A 136 0.91 19.97 15.85
CA PRO A 136 1.81 20.34 16.94
C PRO A 136 1.58 19.56 18.24
N THR A 137 0.34 19.14 18.51
CA THR A 137 -0.06 18.52 19.78
C THR A 137 -0.62 17.10 19.65
N TYR A 138 -0.92 16.61 18.45
CA TYR A 138 -1.47 15.28 18.22
C TYR A 138 -1.22 14.80 16.79
N VAL A 139 -1.43 13.52 16.53
CA VAL A 139 -1.47 12.94 15.18
C VAL A 139 -2.92 12.66 14.81
N SER A 140 -3.38 13.17 13.69
CA SER A 140 -4.66 12.77 13.09
C SER A 140 -4.38 11.67 12.06
N THR A 141 -5.08 10.54 12.14
CA THR A 141 -4.89 9.37 11.27
C THR A 141 -6.21 8.91 10.66
N ALA A 142 -6.16 7.86 9.85
CA ALA A 142 -7.30 7.26 9.17
C ALA A 142 -7.21 5.72 9.24
N GLU A 143 -8.34 5.07 9.49
CA GLU A 143 -8.52 3.63 9.36
C GLU A 143 -9.92 3.35 8.83
N ILE A 144 -10.06 2.32 8.01
CA ILE A 144 -11.33 1.78 7.57
C ILE A 144 -11.38 0.29 7.90
N GLU A 145 -12.54 -0.20 8.30
CA GLU A 145 -12.78 -1.61 8.58
C GLU A 145 -13.88 -2.15 7.65
N LEU A 146 -13.71 -3.38 7.18
CA LEU A 146 -14.76 -4.06 6.43
C LEU A 146 -15.90 -4.45 7.38
N ARG A 147 -17.13 -4.10 7.03
CA ARG A 147 -18.35 -4.41 7.81
C ARG A 147 -18.72 -5.88 7.80
N ALA A 148 -18.33 -6.61 6.75
CA ALA A 148 -18.51 -8.05 6.70
C ALA A 148 -17.73 -8.70 7.86
N ARG A 149 -18.44 -9.49 8.67
CA ARG A 149 -17.88 -10.19 9.83
C ARG A 149 -17.74 -11.68 9.53
N ASN A 150 -17.08 -12.39 10.44
CA ASN A 150 -16.92 -13.85 10.39
C ASN A 150 -16.20 -14.34 9.11
N ILE A 151 -15.28 -13.52 8.60
CA ILE A 151 -14.36 -13.94 7.55
C ILE A 151 -13.25 -14.74 8.21
N PHE A 152 -13.27 -16.05 7.97
CA PHE A 152 -12.23 -16.96 8.42
C PHE A 152 -11.63 -17.59 7.17
N HIS A 153 -10.44 -17.08 6.79
CA HIS A 153 -9.78 -17.22 5.48
C HIS A 153 -10.27 -16.24 4.42
N CYS A 154 -9.32 -15.58 3.76
CA CYS A 154 -9.57 -14.67 2.66
C CYS A 154 -8.33 -14.52 1.77
N SER A 155 -8.55 -14.06 0.53
CA SER A 155 -7.48 -13.47 -0.27
C SER A 155 -7.76 -11.97 -0.40
N LEU A 156 -6.94 -11.17 0.26
CA LEU A 156 -7.01 -9.71 0.21
C LEU A 156 -6.00 -9.21 -0.82
N ARG A 157 -6.44 -8.35 -1.75
CA ARG A 157 -5.56 -7.64 -2.68
C ARG A 157 -5.85 -6.15 -2.64
N VAL A 158 -4.83 -5.34 -2.42
CA VAL A 158 -4.94 -3.88 -2.38
C VAL A 158 -3.88 -3.26 -3.28
N ARG A 159 -4.31 -2.45 -4.25
CA ARG A 159 -3.43 -1.64 -5.07
C ARG A 159 -3.34 -0.23 -4.49
N MET A 160 -2.19 0.13 -3.96
CA MET A 160 -1.97 1.39 -3.25
C MET A 160 -0.59 1.97 -3.54
N ARG A 161 -0.41 3.21 -3.10
CA ARG A 161 0.88 3.90 -3.02
C ARG A 161 0.84 4.90 -1.87
N LEU A 162 1.97 5.21 -1.28
CA LEU A 162 2.08 6.32 -0.31
C LEU A 162 2.56 7.57 -1.04
N MET A 163 2.04 8.73 -0.64
CA MET A 163 2.40 10.02 -1.21
C MET A 163 2.61 11.05 -0.12
N SER A 164 3.54 11.98 -0.37
CA SER A 164 3.65 13.20 0.43
C SER A 164 2.47 14.14 0.13
N LYS A 165 2.22 15.08 1.04
CA LYS A 165 1.22 16.14 0.81
C LYS A 165 1.55 16.95 -0.44
N GLU A 166 2.83 17.28 -0.63
CA GLU A 166 3.35 18.06 -1.75
C GLU A 166 3.11 17.34 -3.08
N THR A 167 3.29 16.01 -3.09
CA THR A 167 3.00 15.16 -4.27
C THR A 167 1.53 15.22 -4.65
N VAL A 168 0.62 15.23 -3.66
CA VAL A 168 -0.82 15.30 -3.93
C VAL A 168 -1.26 16.69 -4.37
N LEU A 169 -0.65 17.75 -3.84
CA LEU A 169 -0.99 19.13 -4.22
C LEU A 169 -0.52 19.50 -5.63
N GLY A 170 0.47 18.81 -6.19
CA GLY A 170 1.15 19.25 -7.42
C GLY A 170 1.90 20.58 -7.19
N GLU A 171 2.71 21.03 -8.14
CA GLU A 171 3.49 22.29 -8.06
C GLU A 171 2.63 23.58 -8.03
N ALA A 172 1.57 23.66 -7.23
CA ALA A 172 0.82 24.89 -7.00
C ALA A 172 1.57 25.91 -6.11
N THR A 173 2.81 25.64 -5.69
CA THR A 173 3.56 26.45 -4.70
C THR A 173 4.93 26.96 -5.13
N THR A 174 5.49 26.58 -6.28
CA THR A 174 6.86 26.99 -6.66
C THR A 174 6.94 28.25 -7.54
N THR A 175 5.83 28.78 -8.03
CA THR A 175 5.82 30.00 -8.87
C THR A 175 5.81 31.30 -8.08
N ASN A 176 5.42 31.31 -6.80
CA ASN A 176 5.33 32.55 -6.01
C ASN A 176 6.56 32.88 -5.16
N ALA A 177 7.59 32.02 -5.14
CA ALA A 177 8.82 32.26 -4.38
C ALA A 177 9.98 32.83 -5.21
N ARG A 178 9.79 33.08 -6.52
CA ARG A 178 10.84 33.62 -7.43
C ARG A 178 10.60 35.07 -7.87
N GLN A 179 9.89 35.88 -7.08
CA GLN A 179 9.83 37.32 -7.30
C GLN A 179 10.28 38.06 -6.04
N HIS A 180 11.59 38.00 -5.79
CA HIS A 180 12.28 39.06 -5.06
C HIS A 180 13.59 39.36 -5.81
N PRO A 181 13.64 40.45 -6.61
CA PRO A 181 14.87 40.91 -7.22
C PRO A 181 15.49 41.99 -6.31
N GLN A 182 16.45 41.61 -5.46
CA GLN A 182 17.43 42.57 -4.91
C GLN A 182 18.60 41.85 -4.25
N ALA A 183 19.58 41.48 -5.06
CA ALA A 183 20.99 41.37 -4.67
C ALA A 183 21.85 41.42 -5.93
N GLU A 184 21.73 42.51 -6.67
CA GLU A 184 22.77 42.91 -7.61
C GLU A 184 23.78 43.74 -6.81
N LYS A 185 24.90 43.12 -6.47
CA LYS A 185 26.26 43.69 -6.34
C LYS A 185 27.14 42.65 -5.66
N ASP A 186 27.91 41.94 -6.49
CA ASP A 186 29.38 41.87 -6.36
C ASP A 186 29.90 40.90 -7.42
N ILE A 187 30.16 41.45 -8.61
CA ILE A 187 31.03 40.85 -9.59
C ILE A 187 32.46 41.19 -9.18
N ALA A 188 33.20 40.21 -8.68
CA ALA A 188 34.66 40.25 -8.71
C ALA A 188 35.21 38.84 -8.96
N GLN A 189 35.62 38.65 -10.23
CA GLN A 189 36.78 37.89 -10.66
C GLN A 189 37.03 36.51 -10.02
N ASP A 190 36.77 35.45 -10.78
CA ASP A 190 37.87 34.52 -11.02
C ASP A 190 37.77 33.84 -12.41
N LYS A 191 38.90 33.84 -13.12
CA LYS A 191 39.07 33.27 -14.46
C LYS A 191 39.73 31.90 -14.32
N HIS A 192 39.10 30.90 -14.93
CA HIS A 192 39.59 29.57 -15.33
C HIS A 192 38.88 28.38 -14.66
N SER A 193 37.92 27.80 -15.38
CA SER A 193 37.76 26.35 -15.40
C SER A 193 36.92 25.94 -16.61
N THR A 194 37.57 25.43 -17.65
CA THR A 194 36.91 24.72 -18.75
C THR A 194 36.46 23.35 -18.27
N LYS A 195 35.19 23.21 -17.89
CA LYS A 195 34.54 21.90 -17.77
C LYS A 195 33.22 21.91 -18.54
N SER A 196 33.20 21.07 -19.58
CA SER A 196 32.07 20.69 -20.41
C SER A 196 30.80 20.51 -19.57
N HIS A 197 29.86 21.44 -19.71
CA HIS A 197 28.52 21.35 -19.13
C HIS A 197 27.72 20.29 -19.89
N ARG A 198 27.65 19.08 -19.33
CA ARG A 198 26.59 18.12 -19.66
C ARG A 198 25.29 18.72 -19.10
N PRO A 199 24.24 18.98 -19.89
CA PRO A 199 23.01 19.54 -19.36
C PRO A 199 22.46 18.57 -18.31
N LYS A 200 22.34 19.03 -17.06
CA LYS A 200 21.60 18.30 -16.04
C LYS A 200 20.17 18.22 -16.54
N GLN A 201 19.74 17.01 -16.88
CA GLN A 201 18.35 16.71 -17.16
C GLN A 201 17.56 17.15 -15.92
N TYR A 202 16.77 18.21 -16.05
CA TYR A 202 15.88 18.67 -14.98
C TYR A 202 14.87 17.54 -14.74
N GLN A 203 15.07 16.76 -13.68
CA GLN A 203 14.02 15.90 -13.13
C GLN A 203 12.91 16.82 -12.62
N HIS A 204 11.68 16.54 -13.01
CA HIS A 204 10.54 17.33 -12.57
C HIS A 204 10.44 17.19 -11.05
N PRO A 205 10.17 18.26 -10.28
CA PRO A 205 9.91 18.13 -8.84
C PRO A 205 8.78 17.14 -8.47
N ALA A 206 7.86 16.86 -9.41
CA ALA A 206 6.88 15.77 -9.32
C ALA A 206 7.49 14.35 -9.34
N ASP A 207 8.77 14.21 -9.68
CA ASP A 207 9.51 12.94 -9.72
C ASP A 207 10.10 12.54 -8.35
N GLN A 208 10.04 13.41 -7.33
CA GLN A 208 10.52 13.11 -5.98
C GLN A 208 9.37 13.11 -4.97
N ASN A 209 8.55 12.06 -5.00
CA ASN A 209 7.61 11.75 -3.93
C ASN A 209 8.38 11.37 -2.65
N ILE A 210 8.71 12.38 -1.83
CA ILE A 210 9.42 12.20 -0.56
C ILE A 210 8.39 12.11 0.57
N VAL A 211 8.07 10.89 0.96
CA VAL A 211 7.14 10.62 2.06
C VAL A 211 7.84 10.86 3.41
N PRO A 212 7.25 11.63 4.34
CA PRO A 212 7.82 11.84 5.67
C PRO A 212 8.01 10.52 6.43
N LYS A 213 9.10 10.43 7.20
CA LYS A 213 9.41 9.26 8.04
C LYS A 213 8.61 9.28 9.35
N GLY A 214 8.41 8.10 9.93
CA GLY A 214 7.83 7.91 11.26
C GLY A 214 6.34 7.52 11.29
N ALA A 215 5.72 7.33 10.13
CA ALA A 215 4.41 6.70 10.00
C ALA A 215 4.52 5.19 9.73
N CYS A 216 3.55 4.43 10.25
CA CYS A 216 3.26 3.06 9.82
C CYS A 216 1.96 3.06 8.99
N VAL A 217 1.97 2.36 7.86
CA VAL A 217 0.76 2.04 7.09
C VAL A 217 0.55 0.53 7.14
N GLY A 218 -0.57 0.11 7.73
CA GLY A 218 -0.92 -1.30 7.89
C GLY A 218 -2.10 -1.72 7.01
N LEU A 219 -2.04 -2.93 6.48
CA LEU A 219 -3.20 -3.69 6.01
C LEU A 219 -3.21 -5.00 6.79
N PHE A 220 -4.31 -5.32 7.43
CA PHE A 220 -4.35 -6.48 8.32
C PHE A 220 -5.68 -7.19 8.30
N THR A 221 -5.64 -8.48 8.64
CA THR A 221 -6.83 -9.24 9.05
C THR A 221 -6.77 -9.42 10.55
N TYR A 222 -7.88 -9.20 11.25
CA TYR A 222 -7.95 -9.33 12.69
C TYR A 222 -9.15 -10.18 13.12
N GLN A 223 -8.89 -11.22 13.92
CA GLN A 223 -9.92 -11.99 14.62
C GLN A 223 -9.73 -11.89 16.15
N SER A 224 -8.48 -11.90 16.61
CA SER A 224 -8.09 -11.73 18.00
C SER A 224 -6.61 -11.39 18.10
N LYS A 225 -6.13 -11.07 19.30
CA LYS A 225 -4.70 -10.75 19.58
C LYS A 225 -3.71 -11.85 19.17
N THR A 226 -4.17 -13.08 18.95
CA THR A 226 -3.34 -14.23 18.53
C THR A 226 -3.77 -14.76 17.17
N CYS A 227 -4.58 -14.01 16.44
CA CYS A 227 -5.10 -14.36 15.13
C CYS A 227 -5.24 -13.06 14.34
N GLU A 228 -4.10 -12.54 13.95
CA GLU A 228 -3.93 -11.34 13.13
C GLU A 228 -2.81 -11.60 12.13
N SER A 229 -2.94 -11.03 10.94
CA SER A 229 -1.91 -11.07 9.90
C SER A 229 -1.74 -9.67 9.34
N ASP A 230 -0.50 -9.22 9.30
CA ASP A 230 -0.12 -7.84 9.05
C ASP A 230 0.70 -7.70 7.77
N ILE A 231 0.40 -6.65 7.01
CA ILE A 231 1.25 -6.10 5.96
C ILE A 231 1.56 -4.66 6.37
N GLU A 232 2.80 -4.38 6.76
CA GLU A 232 3.20 -3.07 7.27
C GLU A 232 4.28 -2.40 6.41
N ILE A 233 4.07 -1.12 6.15
CA ILE A 233 5.05 -0.23 5.55
C ILE A 233 5.47 0.77 6.62
N LEU A 234 6.73 0.69 7.03
CA LEU A 234 7.35 1.68 7.90
C LEU A 234 8.01 2.75 7.02
N THR A 235 7.49 3.97 7.06
CA THR A 235 8.04 5.07 6.25
C THR A 235 9.46 5.49 6.62
N ALA A 236 9.97 5.01 7.76
CA ALA A 236 11.37 5.19 8.15
C ALA A 236 12.33 4.31 7.35
N ASP A 237 11.85 3.16 6.88
CA ASP A 237 12.61 2.18 6.11
C ASP A 237 12.78 2.60 4.65
N PRO A 238 13.71 1.96 3.92
CA PRO A 238 13.84 2.18 2.49
C PRO A 238 12.50 1.96 1.74
N PRO A 239 12.21 2.72 0.66
CA PRO A 239 10.95 2.65 -0.07
C PRO A 239 10.57 1.28 -0.67
N ASN A 240 11.46 0.30 -0.65
CA ASN A 240 11.23 -1.05 -1.15
C ASN A 240 11.04 -2.07 -0.02
N VAL A 241 11.18 -1.69 1.24
CA VAL A 241 11.06 -2.60 2.37
C VAL A 241 9.59 -2.69 2.80
N ILE A 242 9.15 -3.92 3.07
CA ILE A 242 7.83 -4.23 3.63
C ILE A 242 7.98 -5.30 4.71
N HIS A 243 7.12 -5.23 5.73
CA HIS A 243 7.06 -6.17 6.83
C HIS A 243 5.78 -7.00 6.72
N TYR A 244 5.92 -8.29 6.93
CA TYR A 244 4.79 -9.22 7.04
C TYR A 244 4.87 -9.94 8.38
N SER A 245 3.76 -10.07 9.09
CA SER A 245 3.72 -10.87 10.31
C SER A 245 2.39 -11.58 10.50
N ASN A 246 2.40 -12.61 11.35
CA ASN A 246 1.23 -13.23 11.94
C ASN A 246 1.37 -13.19 13.45
N GLN A 247 0.38 -12.64 14.14
CA GLN A 247 0.44 -12.45 15.58
C GLN A 247 0.22 -13.76 16.34
N PRO A 248 0.94 -13.99 17.46
CA PRO A 248 1.96 -13.10 18.01
C PRO A 248 3.29 -13.19 17.25
N ASP A 249 3.90 -12.04 16.98
CA ASP A 249 5.23 -11.95 16.35
C ASP A 249 6.35 -11.55 17.31
N TYR A 250 6.00 -11.29 18.57
CA TYR A 250 6.90 -10.82 19.61
C TYR A 250 6.66 -11.53 20.95
N ASP A 251 7.74 -11.92 21.63
CA ASP A 251 7.71 -12.40 23.00
C ASP A 251 8.17 -11.29 23.96
N PRO A 252 7.25 -10.71 24.76
CA PRO A 252 7.59 -9.64 25.69
C PRO A 252 8.40 -10.09 26.90
N VAL A 253 8.51 -11.40 27.17
CA VAL A 253 9.31 -11.92 28.29
C VAL A 253 10.79 -12.01 27.90
N SER A 254 11.07 -12.54 26.71
CA SER A 254 12.44 -12.62 26.19
C SER A 254 12.90 -11.35 25.46
N ASP A 255 11.98 -10.42 25.16
CA ASP A 255 12.24 -9.19 24.40
C ASP A 255 12.76 -9.50 22.99
N THR A 256 12.17 -10.51 22.33
CA THR A 256 12.60 -10.97 21.00
C THR A 256 11.44 -11.25 20.05
N ALA A 257 11.70 -11.08 18.75
CA ALA A 257 10.77 -11.50 17.71
C ALA A 257 10.66 -13.03 17.68
N ILE A 258 9.43 -13.53 17.50
CA ILE A 258 9.16 -14.96 17.43
C ILE A 258 9.64 -15.50 16.07
N PRO A 259 10.58 -16.47 16.04
CA PRO A 259 11.12 -16.99 14.79
C PRO A 259 10.03 -17.56 13.88
N GLY A 260 9.98 -17.09 12.64
CA GLY A 260 9.01 -17.54 11.63
C GLY A 260 7.63 -16.89 11.72
N ALA A 261 7.37 -16.05 12.73
CA ALA A 261 6.12 -15.31 12.84
C ALA A 261 6.04 -14.13 11.86
N GLY A 262 7.17 -13.66 11.34
CA GLY A 262 7.21 -12.58 10.35
C GLY A 262 8.42 -12.64 9.41
N SER A 263 8.38 -11.78 8.39
CA SER A 263 9.44 -11.62 7.41
C SER A 263 9.53 -10.18 6.91
N ILE A 264 10.75 -9.75 6.61
CA ILE A 264 11.04 -8.46 5.97
C ILE A 264 11.44 -8.74 4.53
N VAL A 265 10.75 -8.13 3.59
CA VAL A 265 10.89 -8.42 2.15
C VAL A 265 11.19 -7.14 1.37
N ASN A 266 11.98 -7.28 0.30
CA ASN A 266 12.21 -6.21 -0.66
C ASN A 266 11.25 -6.34 -1.85
N LEU A 267 10.39 -5.34 -2.02
CA LEU A 267 9.50 -5.17 -3.16
C LEU A 267 10.30 -4.83 -4.43
N SER A 268 9.85 -5.36 -5.57
CA SER A 268 10.42 -5.05 -6.89
C SER A 268 10.22 -3.59 -7.32
N ALA A 269 9.18 -2.94 -6.79
CA ALA A 269 8.88 -1.53 -6.99
C ALA A 269 8.68 -0.85 -5.63
N PRO A 270 9.06 0.44 -5.49
CA PRO A 270 8.91 1.12 -4.22
C PRO A 270 7.45 1.39 -3.90
N TRP A 271 7.08 1.38 -2.61
CA TRP A 271 5.72 1.68 -2.13
C TRP A 271 5.27 3.14 -2.40
N THR A 272 6.18 4.01 -2.86
CA THR A 272 5.86 5.36 -3.36
C THR A 272 5.24 5.33 -4.77
N GLY A 273 5.38 4.23 -5.48
CA GLY A 273 4.67 3.92 -6.72
C GLY A 273 3.44 3.02 -6.48
N TRP A 274 2.60 2.84 -7.50
CA TRP A 274 1.45 1.94 -7.41
C TRP A 274 1.90 0.48 -7.35
N VAL A 275 1.73 -0.15 -6.20
CA VAL A 275 2.05 -1.56 -5.94
C VAL A 275 0.78 -2.29 -5.52
N THR A 276 0.67 -3.56 -5.90
CA THR A 276 -0.39 -4.46 -5.41
C THR A 276 0.18 -5.32 -4.30
N HIS A 277 -0.36 -5.15 -3.09
CA HIS A 277 -0.12 -6.02 -1.96
C HIS A 277 -1.19 -7.12 -1.96
N ARG A 278 -0.79 -8.32 -1.56
CA ARG A 278 -1.65 -9.50 -1.52
C ARG A 278 -1.37 -10.26 -0.23
N LEU A 279 -2.43 -10.70 0.43
CA LEU A 279 -2.43 -11.69 1.49
C LEU A 279 -3.37 -12.81 1.07
N ASP A 280 -2.89 -14.04 0.98
CA ASP A 280 -3.73 -15.22 0.93
C ASP A 280 -3.68 -15.92 2.30
N TRP A 281 -4.78 -15.89 3.02
CA TRP A 281 -4.96 -16.58 4.29
C TRP A 281 -5.83 -17.82 4.09
N PHE A 282 -5.24 -19.01 4.26
CA PHE A 282 -5.85 -20.33 4.17
C PHE A 282 -5.87 -21.06 5.53
N PRO A 283 -6.61 -22.18 5.69
CA PRO A 283 -6.69 -22.98 6.94
C PRO A 283 -5.39 -23.44 7.60
N GLY A 284 -4.23 -23.30 6.95
CA GLY A 284 -2.93 -23.62 7.54
C GLY A 284 -1.76 -22.84 6.94
N LEU A 285 -2.04 -21.77 6.19
CA LEU A 285 -1.00 -21.01 5.49
C LEU A 285 -1.45 -19.55 5.27
N SER A 286 -0.60 -18.61 5.62
CA SER A 286 -0.69 -17.20 5.19
C SER A 286 0.51 -16.87 4.31
N ARG A 287 0.31 -16.19 3.18
CA ARG A 287 1.38 -15.78 2.25
C ARG A 287 1.04 -14.53 1.43
#